data_AF-A0A1Y3MFR3-F1
#
_entry.id   AF-A0A1Y3MFR3-F1
#
_cell.length_a   1.000
_cell.length_b   1.000
_cell.length_c   1.000
_cell.angle_alpha   90.00
_cell.angle_beta   90.00
_cell.angle_gamma   90.00
#
_symmetry.space_group_name_H-M   'P 1'
#
loop_
_entity.id
_entity.type
_entity.pdbx_description
1 polymer ?
#
loop_
_entity_poly.entity_id
_entity_poly.type
_entity_poly.pdbx_seq_one_letter_code
_entity_poly.pdbx_strand_id
1 'polypeptide(L)'
;MGKEQETMLKESLSKNINQDIVMKLRENKKSHIESDFEELEANVSVFVAPHWTLEYELALSSLGVTLAEVIHSIRYKQPNSEANQQKLNEIITELKNDDTREEAAYKVYKPLNDKYISKAIVAQQLAKRIEENQKVLKGKVLEDPYLNYLIKAIYHVTEPPKGGEV
;
A
#
# COMPACT_ATOMS: atom_id res chain seq x y z
N MET A 1 -33.48 -15.41 -27.08
CA MET A 1 -33.11 -14.44 -26.01
C MET A 1 -32.55 -13.21 -26.69
N GLY A 2 -33.28 -12.09 -26.62
CA GLY A 2 -32.94 -10.87 -27.34
C GLY A 2 -31.83 -10.12 -26.65
N LYS A 3 -30.91 -9.51 -27.41
CA LYS A 3 -29.78 -8.71 -26.91
C LYS A 3 -30.21 -7.69 -25.83
N GLU A 4 -31.43 -7.18 -25.92
CA GLU A 4 -32.05 -6.26 -24.97
C GLU A 4 -32.21 -6.85 -23.56
N GLN A 5 -32.62 -8.12 -23.45
CA GLN A 5 -32.72 -8.83 -22.17
C GLN A 5 -31.34 -9.08 -21.55
N GLU A 6 -30.33 -9.31 -22.39
CA GLU A 6 -28.94 -9.51 -21.96
C GLU A 6 -28.30 -8.21 -21.45
N THR A 7 -28.61 -7.08 -22.08
CA THR A 7 -28.18 -5.74 -21.64
C THR A 7 -28.85 -5.35 -20.32
N MET A 8 -30.16 -5.54 -20.19
CA MET A 8 -30.89 -5.24 -18.94
C MET A 8 -30.45 -6.14 -17.78
N LEU A 9 -30.08 -7.39 -18.07
CA LEU A 9 -29.50 -8.29 -17.07
C LEU A 9 -28.11 -7.84 -16.64
N LYS A 10 -27.24 -7.42 -17.58
CA LYS A 10 -25.91 -6.86 -17.26
C LYS A 10 -26.00 -5.58 -16.43
N GLU A 11 -26.92 -4.68 -16.74
CA GLU A 11 -27.15 -3.45 -15.97
C GLU A 11 -27.74 -3.74 -14.58
N SER A 12 -28.64 -4.73 -14.46
CA SER A 12 -29.18 -5.15 -13.16
C SER A 12 -28.17 -5.91 -12.29
N LEU A 13 -27.20 -6.59 -12.91
CA LEU A 13 -26.13 -7.32 -12.22
C LEU A 13 -24.90 -6.46 -11.93
N SER A 14 -24.73 -5.33 -12.64
CA SER A 14 -23.69 -4.36 -12.35
C SER A 14 -24.00 -3.65 -11.04
N LYS A 15 -23.64 -4.26 -9.92
CA LYS A 15 -23.56 -3.57 -8.64
C LYS A 15 -22.63 -2.37 -8.83
N ASN A 16 -23.16 -1.17 -8.62
CA ASN A 16 -22.33 0.02 -8.52
C ASN A 16 -21.33 -0.21 -7.38
N ILE A 17 -20.04 -0.28 -7.72
CA ILE A 17 -19.00 -0.56 -6.72
C ILE A 17 -18.89 0.68 -5.83
N ASN A 18 -19.28 0.53 -4.57
CA ASN A 18 -19.13 1.55 -3.54
C ASN A 18 -18.03 1.15 -2.53
N GLN A 19 -17.67 2.08 -1.65
CA GLN A 19 -16.62 1.85 -0.65
C GLN A 19 -16.93 0.66 0.28
N ASP A 20 -18.18 0.47 0.69
CA ASP A 20 -18.58 -0.65 1.55
C ASP A 20 -18.32 -2.02 0.88
N ILE A 21 -18.62 -2.13 -0.42
CA ILE A 21 -18.34 -3.33 -1.20
C ILE A 21 -16.83 -3.56 -1.26
N VAL A 22 -16.03 -2.51 -1.47
CA VAL A 22 -14.56 -2.62 -1.52
C VAL A 22 -14.01 -3.06 -0.17
N MET A 23 -14.45 -2.48 0.94
CA MET A 23 -14.04 -2.88 2.29
C MET A 23 -14.38 -4.35 2.56
N LYS A 24 -15.62 -4.77 2.24
CA LYS A 24 -16.05 -6.15 2.41
C LYS A 24 -15.23 -7.13 1.57
N LEU A 25 -14.86 -6.76 0.34
CA LEU A 25 -14.00 -7.58 -0.52
C LEU A 25 -12.58 -7.70 0.05
N ARG A 26 -12.03 -6.62 0.61
CA ARG A 26 -10.72 -6.62 1.29
C ARG A 26 -10.75 -7.55 2.51
N GLU A 27 -11.75 -7.42 3.37
CA GLU A 27 -11.94 -8.27 4.55
C GLU A 27 -12.12 -9.75 4.20
N ASN A 28 -12.97 -10.06 3.21
CA ASN A 28 -13.17 -11.43 2.75
C ASN A 28 -11.87 -12.04 2.23
N LYS A 29 -11.10 -11.28 1.44
CA LYS A 29 -9.82 -11.75 0.91
C LYS A 29 -8.81 -12.00 2.02
N LYS A 30 -8.72 -11.10 2.99
CA LYS A 30 -7.87 -11.26 4.16
C LYS A 30 -8.24 -12.52 4.95
N SER A 31 -9.52 -12.67 5.30
CA SER A 31 -10.02 -13.79 6.08
C SER A 31 -9.81 -15.12 5.36
N HIS A 32 -10.00 -15.15 4.04
CA HIS A 32 -9.75 -16.35 3.24
C HIS A 32 -8.28 -16.76 3.30
N ILE A 33 -7.35 -15.81 3.12
CA ILE A 33 -5.92 -16.08 3.25
C ILE A 33 -5.62 -16.59 4.66
N GLU A 34 -6.13 -15.95 5.71
CA GLU A 34 -5.90 -16.38 7.09
C GLU A 34 -6.41 -17.81 7.34
N SER A 35 -7.60 -18.16 6.84
CA SER A 35 -8.18 -19.50 6.97
C SER A 35 -7.37 -20.60 6.30
N ASP A 36 -6.64 -20.30 5.21
CA ASP A 36 -5.79 -21.28 4.52
C ASP A 36 -4.61 -21.77 5.40
N PHE A 37 -4.31 -21.06 6.50
CA PHE A 37 -3.22 -21.39 7.41
C PHE A 37 -3.71 -21.69 8.84
N GLU A 38 -5.01 -21.63 9.12
CA GLU A 38 -5.58 -21.91 10.46
C GLU A 38 -5.36 -23.36 10.91
N GLU A 39 -5.34 -24.31 9.97
CA GLU A 39 -5.15 -25.74 10.27
C GLU A 39 -3.67 -26.12 10.51
N LEU A 40 -2.74 -25.17 10.40
CA LEU A 40 -1.33 -25.44 10.68
C LEU A 40 -1.09 -25.45 12.20
N GLU A 41 -0.91 -26.65 12.78
CA GLU A 41 -0.64 -26.86 14.22
C GLU A 41 0.69 -26.26 14.75
N ALA A 42 1.38 -25.43 13.97
CA ALA A 42 2.66 -24.85 14.32
C ALA A 42 2.52 -23.42 14.87
N ASN A 43 3.56 -22.91 15.54
CA ASN A 43 3.71 -21.50 15.94
C ASN A 43 3.81 -20.56 14.71
N VAL A 44 2.78 -20.56 13.87
CA VAL A 44 2.68 -19.82 12.63
C VAL A 44 1.61 -18.76 12.84
N SER A 45 2.00 -17.49 12.74
CA SER A 45 1.07 -16.37 12.71
C SER A 45 1.04 -15.75 11.33
N VAL A 46 -0.17 -15.52 10.79
CA VAL A 46 -0.37 -14.91 9.48
C VAL A 46 -0.65 -13.43 9.64
N PHE A 47 0.06 -12.60 8.86
CA PHE A 47 -0.10 -11.16 8.85
C PHE A 47 -0.32 -10.69 7.42
N VAL A 48 -1.56 -10.34 7.10
CA VAL A 48 -1.97 -9.94 5.74
C VAL A 48 -2.05 -8.42 5.63
N ALA A 49 -1.60 -7.87 4.50
CA ALA A 49 -1.77 -6.46 4.18
C ALA A 49 -3.27 -6.09 4.17
N PRO A 50 -3.69 -5.02 4.89
CA PRO A 50 -5.11 -4.76 5.14
C PRO A 50 -5.91 -4.31 3.91
N HIS A 51 -5.30 -3.59 2.96
CA HIS A 51 -6.01 -3.01 1.81
C HIS A 51 -5.69 -3.71 0.50
N TRP A 52 -4.41 -3.93 0.16
CA TRP A 52 -4.11 -4.52 -1.14
C TRP A 52 -2.75 -5.24 -1.26
N THR A 53 -1.68 -4.48 -1.46
CA THR A 53 -0.31 -5.00 -1.64
C THR A 53 0.64 -4.16 -0.80
N LEU A 54 1.82 -4.71 -0.48
CA LEU A 54 2.84 -4.00 0.29
C LEU A 54 3.09 -2.58 -0.25
N GLU A 55 3.26 -2.43 -1.55
CA GLU A 55 3.60 -1.14 -2.15
C GLU A 55 2.45 -0.12 -2.06
N TYR A 56 1.20 -0.60 -2.09
CA TYR A 56 0.03 0.23 -1.88
C TYR A 56 -0.11 0.65 -0.40
N GLU A 57 0.11 -0.28 0.55
CA GLU A 57 0.15 0.07 1.99
C GLU A 57 1.27 1.09 2.28
N LEU A 58 2.45 0.88 1.72
CA LEU A 58 3.56 1.82 1.85
C LEU A 58 3.20 3.20 1.30
N ALA A 59 2.46 3.27 0.19
CA ALA A 59 1.99 4.53 -0.39
C ALA A 59 0.93 5.24 0.48
N LEU A 60 0.07 4.49 1.18
CA LEU A 60 -0.92 5.04 2.13
C LEU A 60 -0.31 5.44 3.48
N SER A 61 0.79 4.80 3.86
CA SER A 61 1.47 5.00 5.13
C SER A 61 2.24 6.33 5.21
N SER A 62 2.79 6.60 6.39
CA SER A 62 3.82 7.60 6.69
C SER A 62 5.06 7.53 5.79
N LEU A 63 5.30 6.41 5.09
CA LEU A 63 6.36 6.26 4.11
C LEU A 63 5.95 6.70 2.69
N GLY A 64 4.69 7.07 2.46
CA GLY A 64 4.13 7.32 1.13
C GLY A 64 4.82 8.44 0.37
N VAL A 65 5.15 9.55 1.05
CA VAL A 65 5.92 10.65 0.46
C VAL A 65 7.32 10.19 0.06
N THR A 66 8.02 9.48 0.96
CA THR A 66 9.35 8.93 0.70
C THR A 66 9.34 7.95 -0.48
N LEU A 67 8.32 7.10 -0.56
CA LEU A 67 8.13 6.17 -1.67
C LEU A 67 7.89 6.91 -3.00
N ALA A 68 7.03 7.94 -2.99
CA ALA A 68 6.77 8.77 -4.17
C ALA A 68 8.03 9.45 -4.68
N GLU A 69 8.86 10.01 -3.80
CA GLU A 69 10.16 10.61 -4.15
C GLU A 69 11.12 9.60 -4.76
N VAL A 70 11.25 8.41 -4.17
CA VAL A 70 12.12 7.34 -4.68
C VAL A 70 11.66 6.89 -6.07
N ILE A 71 10.38 6.61 -6.24
CA ILE A 71 9.79 6.21 -7.52
C ILE A 71 10.00 7.29 -8.57
N HIS A 72 9.78 8.55 -8.21
CA HIS A 72 10.00 9.71 -9.09
C HIS A 72 11.45 9.78 -9.56
N SER A 73 12.41 9.61 -8.66
CA SER A 73 13.84 9.66 -8.98
C SER A 73 14.29 8.56 -9.95
N ILE A 74 13.64 7.39 -9.91
CA ILE A 74 13.95 6.25 -10.77
C ILE A 74 13.21 6.35 -12.12
N ARG A 75 11.96 6.82 -12.10
CA ARG A 75 11.08 6.83 -13.27
C ARG A 75 11.50 7.86 -14.32
N TYR A 76 11.99 9.02 -13.91
CA TYR A 76 12.28 10.13 -14.81
C TYR A 76 13.78 10.31 -15.04
N LYS A 77 14.18 10.48 -16.31
CA LYS A 77 15.58 10.77 -16.70
C LYS A 77 16.09 12.10 -16.13
N GLN A 78 15.21 13.10 -16.04
CA GLN A 78 15.48 14.41 -15.47
C GLN A 78 14.47 14.67 -14.33
N PRO A 79 14.66 14.06 -13.15
CA PRO A 79 13.68 14.12 -12.07
C PRO A 79 13.54 15.55 -11.50
N ASN A 80 14.58 16.37 -11.63
CA ASN A 80 14.64 17.74 -11.12
C ASN A 80 14.21 18.80 -12.14
N SER A 81 13.71 18.41 -13.33
CA SER A 81 13.11 19.40 -14.22
C SER A 81 11.84 19.98 -13.60
N GLU A 82 11.55 21.25 -13.86
CA GLU A 82 10.39 21.95 -13.30
C GLU A 82 9.08 21.17 -13.52
N ALA A 83 8.84 20.71 -14.75
CA ALA A 83 7.66 19.93 -15.09
C ALA A 83 7.55 18.59 -14.35
N ASN A 84 8.68 17.94 -14.01
CA ASN A 84 8.66 16.68 -13.26
C ASN A 84 8.54 16.93 -11.75
N GLN A 85 9.21 17.96 -11.22
CA GLN A 85 9.02 18.36 -9.83
C GLN A 85 7.58 18.77 -9.54
N GLN A 86 6.93 19.47 -10.48
CA GLN A 86 5.52 19.81 -10.34
C GLN A 86 4.63 18.57 -10.18
N LYS A 87 4.84 17.53 -11.01
CA LYS A 87 4.10 16.25 -10.89
C LYS A 87 4.31 15.57 -9.54
N LEU A 88 5.54 15.57 -9.03
CA LEU A 88 5.83 15.02 -7.70
C LEU A 88 5.13 15.82 -6.61
N ASN A 89 5.19 17.16 -6.67
CA ASN A 89 4.55 18.03 -5.69
C ASN A 89 3.03 17.88 -5.68
N GLU A 90 2.41 17.70 -6.85
CA GLU A 90 0.99 17.38 -6.97
C GLU A 90 0.66 16.08 -6.23
N ILE A 91 1.40 14.99 -6.51
CA ILE A 91 1.21 13.70 -5.81
C ILE A 91 1.41 13.83 -4.30
N ILE A 92 2.45 14.54 -3.85
CA ILE A 92 2.72 14.76 -2.41
C ILE A 92 1.58 15.54 -1.75
N THR A 93 1.01 16.51 -2.46
CA THR A 93 -0.13 17.30 -1.96
C THR A 93 -1.36 16.42 -1.83
N GLU A 94 -1.65 15.60 -2.84
CA GLU A 94 -2.78 14.67 -2.82
C GLU A 94 -2.64 13.59 -1.74
N LEU A 95 -1.42 13.09 -1.46
CA LEU A 95 -1.16 12.12 -0.39
C LEU A 95 -1.43 12.69 1.01
N LYS A 96 -1.27 14.01 1.18
CA LYS A 96 -1.52 14.69 2.46
C LYS A 96 -2.99 15.01 2.68
N ASN A 97 -3.82 14.97 1.63
CA ASN A 97 -5.25 15.20 1.72
C ASN A 97 -5.99 13.86 1.78
N ASP A 98 -6.74 13.64 2.86
CA ASP A 98 -7.44 12.38 3.11
C ASP A 98 -8.45 12.03 2.00
N ASP A 99 -9.11 13.02 1.39
CA ASP A 99 -10.09 12.80 0.31
C ASP A 99 -9.45 12.24 -0.97
N THR A 100 -8.19 12.57 -1.22
CA THR A 100 -7.45 12.18 -2.44
C THR A 100 -6.36 11.14 -2.17
N ARG A 101 -6.16 10.75 -0.90
CA ARG A 101 -5.02 9.92 -0.48
C ARG A 101 -5.03 8.55 -1.17
N GLU A 102 -6.18 7.88 -1.24
CA GLU A 102 -6.26 6.56 -1.89
C GLU A 102 -5.93 6.64 -3.39
N GLU A 103 -6.40 7.68 -4.08
CA GLU A 103 -6.10 7.90 -5.49
C GLU A 103 -4.61 8.21 -5.70
N ALA A 104 -4.03 9.05 -4.86
CA ALA A 104 -2.61 9.38 -4.90
C ALA A 104 -1.73 8.14 -4.62
N ALA A 105 -2.10 7.34 -3.63
CA ALA A 105 -1.42 6.09 -3.32
C ALA A 105 -1.48 5.12 -4.50
N TYR A 106 -2.62 5.05 -5.20
CA TYR A 106 -2.72 4.28 -6.44
C TYR A 106 -1.81 4.83 -7.54
N LYS A 107 -1.72 6.16 -7.72
CA LYS A 107 -0.79 6.78 -8.69
C LYS A 107 0.67 6.45 -8.39
N VAL A 108 1.06 6.38 -7.11
CA VAL A 108 2.40 5.96 -6.64
C VAL A 108 2.65 4.48 -6.90
N TYR A 109 1.67 3.63 -6.62
CA TYR A 109 1.73 2.18 -6.82
C TYR A 109 1.77 1.78 -8.30
N LYS A 110 0.98 2.44 -9.14
CA LYS A 110 0.71 2.04 -10.53
C LYS A 110 1.98 1.76 -11.37
N PRO A 111 3.05 2.57 -11.35
CA PRO A 111 4.27 2.28 -12.10
C PRO A 111 4.96 0.97 -11.70
N LEU A 112 4.87 0.57 -10.43
CA LEU A 112 5.40 -0.70 -9.93
C LEU A 112 4.55 -1.88 -10.42
N ASN A 113 3.23 -1.70 -10.43
CA ASN A 113 2.28 -2.70 -10.91
C ASN A 113 2.40 -2.94 -12.41
N ASP A 114 2.47 -1.84 -13.18
CA ASP A 114 2.55 -1.85 -14.64
C ASP A 114 3.96 -2.24 -15.14
N LYS A 115 4.88 -2.56 -14.21
CA LYS A 115 6.26 -2.99 -14.48
C LYS A 115 7.10 -1.95 -15.24
N TYR A 116 6.73 -0.68 -15.16
CA TYR A 116 7.52 0.42 -15.73
C TYR A 116 8.81 0.66 -14.95
N ILE A 117 8.82 0.29 -13.66
CA ILE A 117 9.98 0.38 -12.77
C ILE A 117 10.18 -0.92 -12.01
N SER A 118 11.43 -1.25 -11.72
CA SER A 118 11.78 -2.46 -10.97
C SER A 118 11.45 -2.31 -9.48
N LYS A 119 10.62 -3.24 -8.98
CA LYS A 119 10.29 -3.33 -7.54
C LYS A 119 11.52 -3.47 -6.66
N ALA A 120 12.49 -4.28 -7.09
CA ALA A 120 13.72 -4.51 -6.32
C ALA A 120 14.57 -3.23 -6.20
N ILE A 121 14.70 -2.46 -7.29
CA ILE A 121 15.44 -1.20 -7.27
C ILE A 121 14.76 -0.18 -6.34
N VAL A 122 13.43 -0.08 -6.43
CA VAL A 122 12.66 0.82 -5.56
C VAL A 122 12.78 0.41 -4.09
N ALA A 123 12.70 -0.88 -3.77
CA ALA A 123 12.85 -1.37 -2.41
C ALA A 123 14.24 -1.05 -1.83
N GLN A 124 15.31 -1.26 -2.60
CA GLN A 124 16.68 -0.94 -2.17
C GLN A 124 16.87 0.55 -1.92
N GLN A 125 16.40 1.40 -2.83
CA GLN A 125 16.52 2.86 -2.68
C GLN A 125 15.63 3.38 -1.54
N LEU A 126 14.44 2.82 -1.36
CA LEU A 126 13.56 3.14 -0.25
C LEU A 126 14.21 2.78 1.10
N ALA A 127 14.78 1.58 1.22
CA ALA A 127 15.48 1.16 2.43
C ALA A 127 16.59 2.14 2.81
N LYS A 128 17.41 2.55 1.82
CA LYS A 128 18.45 3.56 2.03
C LYS A 128 17.89 4.89 2.54
N ARG A 129 16.79 5.38 1.96
CA ARG A 129 16.14 6.63 2.42
C ARG A 129 15.56 6.51 3.82
N ILE A 130 15.02 5.35 4.17
CA ILE A 130 14.52 5.08 5.53
C ILE A 130 15.66 5.09 6.53
N GLU A 131 16.80 4.46 6.23
CA GLU A 131 17.99 4.47 7.09
C GLU A 131 18.53 5.88 7.31
N GLU A 132 18.64 6.68 6.25
CA GLU A 132 19.10 8.08 6.32
C GLU A 132 18.19 8.95 7.20
N ASN A 133 16.89 8.64 7.25
CA ASN A 133 15.86 9.41 7.97
C ASN A 133 15.33 8.67 9.22
N GLN A 134 16.04 7.64 9.70
CA GLN A 134 15.56 6.72 10.73
C GLN A 134 15.05 7.44 11.98
N LYS A 135 15.77 8.47 12.45
CA LYS A 135 15.42 9.21 13.67
C LYS A 135 14.03 9.88 13.59
N VAL A 136 13.65 10.34 12.40
CA VAL A 136 12.38 11.04 12.16
C VAL A 136 11.26 10.04 11.85
N LEU A 137 11.59 8.97 11.11
CA LEU A 137 10.61 8.00 10.65
C LEU A 137 10.26 6.95 11.70
N LYS A 138 11.15 6.63 12.64
CA LYS A 138 10.94 5.53 13.60
C LYS A 138 9.61 5.64 14.35
N GLY A 139 9.32 6.80 14.95
CA GLY A 139 8.05 7.00 15.68
C GLY A 139 6.85 6.89 14.75
N LYS A 140 6.91 7.57 13.59
CA LYS A 140 5.83 7.58 12.61
C LYS A 140 5.49 6.18 12.09
N VAL A 141 6.51 5.36 11.81
CA VAL A 141 6.33 4.00 11.33
C VAL A 141 5.70 3.12 12.41
N LEU A 142 6.15 3.22 13.66
CA LEU A 142 5.63 2.41 14.77
C LEU A 142 4.17 2.71 15.10
N GLU A 143 3.73 3.95 14.93
CA GLU A 143 2.35 4.38 15.18
C GLU A 143 1.45 4.23 13.93
N ASP A 144 1.98 3.75 12.80
CA ASP A 144 1.27 3.73 11.53
C ASP A 144 0.30 2.53 11.40
N PRO A 145 -1.01 2.77 11.24
CA PRO A 145 -1.98 1.69 11.10
C PRO A 145 -1.78 0.86 9.82
N TYR A 146 -1.28 1.45 8.73
CA TYR A 146 -1.05 0.75 7.46
C TYR A 146 0.18 -0.17 7.53
N LEU A 147 1.12 0.09 8.43
CA LEU A 147 2.35 -0.71 8.59
C LEU A 147 2.27 -1.69 9.78
N ASN A 148 1.21 -1.61 10.57
CA ASN A 148 1.05 -2.41 11.79
C ASN A 148 1.18 -3.93 11.53
N TYR A 149 0.64 -4.44 10.41
CA TYR A 149 0.76 -5.86 10.07
C TYR A 149 2.23 -6.30 9.88
N LEU A 150 3.08 -5.44 9.32
CA LEU A 150 4.52 -5.70 9.16
C LEU A 150 5.24 -5.66 10.51
N ILE A 151 4.90 -4.68 11.36
CA ILE A 151 5.51 -4.53 12.69
C ILE A 151 5.20 -5.75 13.53
N LYS A 152 3.93 -6.17 13.57
CA LYS A 152 3.50 -7.39 14.27
C LYS A 152 4.18 -8.63 13.72
N ALA A 153 4.30 -8.75 12.39
CA ALA A 153 5.02 -9.87 11.77
C ALA A 153 6.50 -9.92 12.18
N ILE A 154 7.18 -8.77 12.23
CA ILE A 154 8.58 -8.68 12.66
C ILE A 154 8.71 -9.04 14.14
N TYR A 155 7.90 -8.45 15.02
CA TYR A 155 7.98 -8.73 16.46
C TYR A 155 7.56 -10.13 16.84
N HIS A 156 6.68 -10.76 16.07
CA HIS A 156 6.36 -12.18 16.24
C HIS A 156 7.62 -13.07 16.13
N VAL A 157 8.60 -12.69 15.30
CA VAL A 157 9.82 -13.48 15.08
C VAL A 157 11.08 -12.93 15.75
N THR A 158 11.07 -11.69 16.28
CA THR A 158 12.26 -11.06 16.89
C THR A 158 12.10 -10.59 18.34
N GLU A 159 10.90 -10.69 18.93
CA GLU A 159 10.48 -10.04 20.18
C GLU A 159 10.42 -8.49 20.09
N PRO A 160 9.45 -7.82 20.76
CA PRO A 160 9.41 -6.36 20.84
C PRO A 160 10.56 -5.81 21.70
N PRO A 161 11.05 -4.59 21.43
CA PRO A 161 12.08 -3.97 22.26
C PRO A 161 11.58 -3.86 23.72
N LYS A 162 12.42 -4.26 24.69
CA LYS A 162 12.08 -4.27 26.13
C LYS A 162 11.32 -3.00 26.55
N GLY A 163 10.04 -3.14 26.84
CA GLY A 163 9.16 -2.05 27.31
C GLY A 163 8.08 -1.56 26.35
N GLY A 164 7.93 -2.15 25.15
CA GLY A 164 6.78 -1.92 24.28
C GLY A 164 5.68 -2.96 24.52
N GLU A 165 4.54 -2.55 25.06
CA GLU A 165 3.32 -3.38 25.06
C GLU A 165 2.81 -3.55 23.62
N VAL A 166 2.21 -4.71 23.34
CA VAL A 166 1.66 -5.11 22.04
C VAL A 166 0.26 -4.57 21.82
#